data_AF-A0A7C8LXD3-F1
#
_entry.id   AF-A0A7C8LXD3-F1
#
_cell.length_a   1.000
_cell.length_b   1.000
_cell.length_c   1.000
_cell.angle_alpha   90.00
_cell.angle_beta   90.00
_cell.angle_gamma   90.00
#
_symmetry.space_group_name_H-M   'P 1'
#
loop_
_entity.id
_entity.type
_entity.pdbx_description
1 polymer ?
#
loop_
_entity_poly.entity_id
_entity_poly.type
_entity_poly.pdbx_seq_one_letter_code
_entity_poly.pdbx_strand_id
1 'polypeptide(L)'
;MKQSKKLTHGYSKPLSKERMVKYDPENAQAWAVIMDKIRQEYAAGSTQLSIAKKLGVTKVAVSRWLSEDRGGERTTFGDMLRYAKALHIPYAELMGVPHSIPPLEITCFDKALATVLKQASEDADLSVSNLAKKTGLTESQISNIFTAQTPITGAALHNICSAVEVGASILFKKADKLIQTETK
;
A
#
# COMPACT_ATOMS: atom_id res chain seq x y z
N MET A 1 -65.71 41.54 18.07
CA MET A 1 -64.54 42.07 18.82
C MET A 1 -64.23 41.15 20.00
N LYS A 2 -62.94 40.88 20.26
CA LYS A 2 -62.31 40.11 21.37
C LYS A 2 -62.40 38.58 21.25
N GLN A 3 -61.36 37.86 20.80
CA GLN A 3 -60.07 37.48 21.43
C GLN A 3 -60.20 36.39 22.53
N SER A 4 -59.68 35.17 22.26
CA SER A 4 -58.52 34.49 22.92
C SER A 4 -58.80 33.90 24.32
N LYS A 5 -58.33 32.71 24.76
CA LYS A 5 -57.16 31.86 24.46
C LYS A 5 -57.47 30.41 24.93
N LYS A 6 -57.25 29.39 24.10
CA LYS A 6 -56.12 28.43 24.10
C LYS A 6 -55.90 27.63 25.40
N LEU A 7 -56.38 26.39 25.36
CA LEU A 7 -55.90 25.24 26.13
C LEU A 7 -54.71 24.56 25.43
N THR A 8 -54.05 23.71 26.23
CA THR A 8 -53.13 22.58 25.91
C THR A 8 -51.62 22.86 25.89
N HIS A 9 -51.05 22.75 27.09
CA HIS A 9 -49.91 21.90 27.47
C HIS A 9 -49.10 21.29 26.31
N GLY A 10 -47.96 21.90 26.00
CA GLY A 10 -46.91 21.32 25.16
C GLY A 10 -45.72 20.94 26.03
N TYR A 11 -45.47 19.64 26.18
CA TYR A 11 -44.30 19.07 26.84
C TYR A 11 -43.01 19.57 26.16
N SER A 12 -42.22 20.36 26.89
CA SER A 12 -40.84 20.68 26.52
C SER A 12 -39.99 19.41 26.61
N LYS A 13 -39.60 18.85 25.46
CA LYS A 13 -38.56 17.81 25.40
C LYS A 13 -37.25 18.40 25.98
N PRO A 14 -36.55 17.69 26.88
CA PRO A 14 -35.25 18.13 27.33
C PRO A 14 -34.25 18.07 26.16
N LEU A 15 -33.52 19.16 25.97
CA LEU A 15 -32.38 19.26 25.05
C LEU A 15 -31.41 18.11 25.32
N SER A 16 -31.30 17.19 24.36
CA SER A 16 -30.32 16.11 24.41
C SER A 16 -28.94 16.72 24.49
N LYS A 17 -28.22 16.43 25.59
CA LYS A 17 -26.81 16.76 25.78
C LYS A 17 -26.04 16.44 24.50
N GLU A 18 -25.55 17.48 23.83
CA GLU A 18 -24.55 17.38 22.76
C GLU A 18 -23.34 16.65 23.36
N ARG A 19 -23.23 15.34 23.10
CA ARG A 19 -21.99 14.62 23.37
C ARG A 19 -20.98 15.21 22.40
N MET A 20 -20.17 16.17 22.86
CA MET A 20 -18.97 16.59 22.14
C MET A 20 -18.17 15.33 21.86
N VAL A 21 -18.11 14.93 20.58
CA VAL A 21 -17.29 13.80 20.14
C VAL A 21 -15.85 14.21 20.42
N LYS A 22 -15.21 13.50 21.34
CA LYS A 22 -13.80 13.69 21.67
C LYS A 22 -13.01 13.54 20.36
N TYR A 23 -12.21 14.54 20.02
CA TYR A 23 -11.35 14.49 18.83
C TYR A 23 -10.50 13.21 18.87
N ASP A 24 -10.65 12.38 17.84
CA ASP A 24 -9.93 11.14 17.67
C ASP A 24 -8.97 11.32 16.47
N PRO A 25 -7.65 11.38 16.73
CA PRO A 25 -6.66 11.62 15.67
C PRO A 25 -6.64 10.49 14.63
N GLU A 26 -6.96 9.25 15.01
CA GLU A 26 -7.02 8.11 14.08
C GLU A 26 -8.21 8.25 13.13
N ASN A 27 -9.35 8.68 13.66
CA ASN A 27 -10.55 8.95 12.87
C ASN A 27 -10.34 10.13 11.89
N ALA A 28 -9.62 11.17 12.32
CA ALA A 28 -9.26 12.30 11.47
C ALA A 28 -8.36 11.88 10.31
N GLN A 29 -7.36 11.03 10.58
CA GLN A 29 -6.46 10.46 9.57
C GLN A 29 -7.23 9.62 8.54
N ALA A 30 -8.05 8.67 9.01
CA ALA A 30 -8.85 7.82 8.16
C ALA A 30 -9.77 8.63 7.23
N TRP A 31 -10.38 9.70 7.79
CA TRP A 31 -11.22 10.61 7.01
C TRP A 31 -10.44 11.38 5.95
N ALA A 32 -9.24 11.89 6.28
CA ALA A 32 -8.41 12.62 5.33
C ALA A 32 -8.08 11.76 4.10
N VAL A 33 -7.69 10.50 4.31
CA VAL A 33 -7.40 9.54 3.23
C VAL A 33 -8.63 9.29 2.36
N ILE A 34 -9.80 9.10 2.97
CA ILE A 34 -11.08 8.93 2.25
C ILE A 34 -11.40 10.16 1.42
N MET A 35 -11.23 11.36 1.98
CA MET A 35 -11.50 12.62 1.30
C MET A 35 -10.57 12.84 0.11
N ASP A 36 -9.30 12.51 0.24
CA ASP A 36 -8.35 12.62 -0.86
C ASP A 36 -8.71 11.68 -2.02
N LYS A 37 -9.17 10.46 -1.74
CA LYS A 37 -9.70 9.58 -2.80
C LYS A 37 -10.98 10.10 -3.43
N ILE A 38 -11.91 10.65 -2.65
CA ILE A 38 -13.13 11.26 -3.19
C ILE A 38 -12.78 12.43 -4.11
N ARG A 39 -11.80 13.26 -3.74
CA ARG A 39 -11.30 14.37 -4.57
C ARG A 39 -10.63 13.87 -5.85
N GLN A 40 -9.83 12.80 -5.77
CA GLN A 40 -9.21 12.16 -6.94
C GLN A 40 -10.28 11.66 -7.92
N GLU A 41 -11.31 10.96 -7.46
CA GLU A 41 -12.39 10.48 -8.34
C GLU A 41 -13.17 11.64 -8.98
N TYR A 42 -13.42 12.70 -8.22
CA TYR A 42 -14.09 13.90 -8.75
C TYR A 42 -13.23 14.61 -9.80
N ALA A 43 -11.93 14.77 -9.54
CA ALA A 43 -10.98 15.35 -10.49
C ALA A 43 -10.81 14.49 -11.76
N ALA A 44 -10.95 13.17 -11.65
CA ALA A 44 -10.98 12.25 -12.78
C ALA A 44 -12.29 12.29 -13.60
N GLY A 45 -13.24 13.17 -13.25
CA GLY A 45 -14.48 13.38 -13.98
C GLY A 45 -15.70 12.63 -13.42
N SER A 46 -15.56 11.95 -12.27
CA SER A 46 -16.72 11.31 -11.63
C SER A 46 -17.68 12.37 -11.08
N THR A 47 -18.98 12.22 -11.36
CA THR A 47 -19.98 13.14 -10.81
C THR A 47 -20.22 12.89 -9.32
N GLN A 48 -20.61 13.93 -8.58
CA GLN A 48 -21.00 13.79 -7.16
C GLN A 48 -22.08 12.74 -6.94
N LEU A 49 -23.00 12.57 -7.91
CA LEU A 49 -24.05 11.54 -7.85
C LEU A 49 -23.48 10.12 -8.00
N SER A 50 -22.50 9.93 -8.88
CA SER A 50 -21.81 8.65 -9.06
C SER A 50 -21.07 8.25 -7.78
N ILE A 51 -20.30 9.18 -7.22
CA ILE A 51 -19.56 8.99 -5.95
C ILE A 51 -20.55 8.68 -4.81
N ALA A 52 -21.64 9.44 -4.70
CA ALA A 52 -22.66 9.21 -3.69
C ALA A 52 -23.30 7.81 -3.78
N LYS A 53 -23.63 7.37 -5.00
CA LYS A 53 -24.16 6.02 -5.26
C LYS A 53 -23.15 4.94 -4.88
N LYS A 54 -21.87 5.14 -5.21
CA LYS A 54 -20.77 4.21 -4.89
C LYS A 54 -20.58 4.06 -3.37
N LEU A 55 -20.65 5.17 -2.63
CA LEU A 55 -20.47 5.20 -1.18
C LEU A 55 -21.75 4.86 -0.39
N GLY A 56 -22.91 4.79 -1.04
CA GLY A 56 -24.20 4.58 -0.38
C GLY A 56 -24.67 5.77 0.44
N VAL A 57 -24.36 6.99 -0.01
CA VAL A 57 -24.74 8.27 0.64
C VAL A 57 -25.51 9.17 -0.31
N THR A 58 -25.99 10.32 0.18
CA THR A 58 -26.71 11.30 -0.65
C THR A 58 -25.74 12.19 -1.42
N LYS A 59 -26.14 12.68 -2.60
CA LYS A 59 -25.37 13.68 -3.36
C LYS A 59 -25.06 14.93 -2.52
N VAL A 60 -26.01 15.35 -1.67
CA VAL A 60 -25.86 16.50 -0.77
C VAL A 60 -24.72 16.27 0.24
N ALA A 61 -24.57 15.05 0.77
CA ALA A 61 -23.46 14.71 1.66
C ALA A 61 -22.11 14.87 0.95
N VAL A 62 -21.96 14.30 -0.25
CA VAL A 62 -20.73 14.42 -1.04
C VAL A 62 -20.43 15.88 -1.41
N SER A 63 -21.46 16.64 -1.79
CA SER A 63 -21.28 18.07 -2.07
C SER A 63 -20.79 18.84 -0.85
N ARG A 64 -21.33 18.58 0.35
CA ARG A 64 -20.88 19.22 1.59
C ARG A 64 -19.43 18.86 1.92
N TRP A 65 -19.06 17.59 1.79
CA TRP A 65 -17.69 17.14 2.04
C TRP A 65 -16.68 17.83 1.11
N LEU A 66 -17.02 17.98 -0.17
CA LEU A 66 -16.16 18.66 -1.15
C LEU A 66 -16.09 20.18 -0.93
N SER A 67 -17.14 20.81 -0.40
CA SER A 67 -17.23 22.28 -0.24
C SER A 67 -16.71 22.80 1.09
N GLU A 68 -16.93 22.08 2.19
CA GLU A 68 -16.68 22.59 3.55
C GLU A 68 -15.45 21.98 4.23
N ASP A 69 -14.78 21.01 3.58
CA ASP A 69 -13.70 20.19 4.16
C ASP A 69 -14.04 19.62 5.56
N ARG A 70 -15.34 19.38 5.78
CA ARG A 70 -15.92 18.96 7.05
C ARG A 70 -16.79 17.74 6.81
N GLY A 71 -16.68 16.73 7.69
CA GLY A 71 -17.49 15.50 7.59
C GLY A 71 -17.02 14.34 8.45
N GLY A 72 -15.72 14.26 8.75
CA GLY A 72 -15.14 13.14 9.50
C GLY A 72 -15.55 13.08 10.96
N GLU A 73 -15.73 14.23 11.61
CA GLU A 73 -16.01 14.33 13.05
C GLU A 73 -17.29 13.62 13.50
N ARG A 74 -18.27 13.51 12.60
CA ARG A 74 -19.56 12.85 12.86
C ARG A 74 -19.68 11.49 12.17
N THR A 75 -18.69 11.12 11.36
CA THR A 75 -18.67 9.85 10.67
C THR A 75 -18.11 8.79 11.60
N THR A 76 -18.84 7.69 11.78
CA THR A 76 -18.36 6.58 12.61
C THR A 76 -17.22 5.85 11.91
N PHE A 77 -16.30 5.26 12.66
CA PHE A 77 -15.22 4.45 12.07
C PHE A 77 -15.76 3.30 11.20
N GLY A 78 -16.90 2.70 11.59
CA GLY A 78 -17.58 1.67 10.78
C GLY A 78 -18.04 2.20 9.41
N ASP A 79 -18.53 3.43 9.33
CA ASP A 79 -18.86 4.08 8.05
C ASP A 79 -17.60 4.36 7.24
N MET A 80 -16.51 4.79 7.88
CA MET A 80 -15.22 5.00 7.20
C MET A 80 -14.70 3.71 6.58
N LEU A 81 -14.77 2.57 7.27
CA LEU A 81 -14.41 1.27 6.71
C LEU A 81 -15.27 0.89 5.49
N ARG A 82 -16.56 1.21 5.53
CA ARG A 82 -17.46 0.98 4.39
C ARG A 82 -17.08 1.85 3.20
N TYR A 83 -16.78 3.12 3.41
CA TYR A 83 -16.32 4.03 2.36
C TYR A 83 -14.97 3.62 1.79
N ALA A 84 -14.03 3.24 2.66
CA ALA A 84 -12.72 2.74 2.27
C ALA A 84 -12.82 1.51 1.38
N LYS A 85 -13.68 0.55 1.75
CA LYS A 85 -13.97 -0.63 0.93
C LYS A 85 -14.54 -0.24 -0.45
N ALA A 86 -15.46 0.70 -0.50
CA ALA A 86 -16.05 1.17 -1.76
C ALA A 86 -15.02 1.88 -2.65
N LEU A 87 -14.10 2.64 -2.06
CA LEU A 87 -13.02 3.37 -2.75
C LEU A 87 -11.77 2.52 -3.01
N HIS A 88 -11.78 1.24 -2.65
CA HIS A 88 -10.62 0.34 -2.74
C HIS A 88 -9.38 0.87 -1.99
N ILE A 89 -9.58 1.53 -0.85
CA ILE A 89 -8.50 2.00 0.02
C ILE A 89 -8.03 0.83 0.90
N PRO A 90 -6.75 0.44 0.85
CA PRO A 90 -6.20 -0.57 1.76
C PRO A 90 -6.29 -0.11 3.22
N TYR A 91 -6.58 -1.04 4.13
CA TYR A 91 -6.69 -0.74 5.57
C TYR A 91 -5.42 -0.08 6.14
N ALA A 92 -4.24 -0.48 5.69
CA ALA A 92 -2.98 0.12 6.13
C ALA A 92 -2.85 1.60 5.74
N GLU A 93 -3.38 2.01 4.59
CA GLU A 93 -3.43 3.42 4.18
C GLU A 93 -4.36 4.22 5.10
N LEU A 94 -5.51 3.64 5.47
CA LEU A 94 -6.48 4.23 6.38
C LEU A 94 -5.91 4.52 7.78
N MET A 95 -5.12 3.58 8.31
CA MET A 95 -4.52 3.68 9.64
C MET A 95 -3.24 4.52 9.69
N GLY A 96 -2.81 5.09 8.54
CA GLY A 96 -1.54 5.79 8.46
C GLY A 96 -0.34 4.89 8.74
N VAL A 97 -0.50 3.56 8.64
CA VAL A 97 0.62 2.64 8.72
C VAL A 97 1.35 2.75 7.39
N PRO A 98 2.59 3.27 7.37
CA PRO A 98 3.33 3.35 6.12
C PRO A 98 3.38 1.95 5.49
N HIS A 99 3.00 1.85 4.22
CA HIS A 99 3.38 0.71 3.39
C HIS A 99 4.90 0.78 3.14
N SER A 100 5.71 0.80 4.19
CA SER A 100 7.08 0.35 4.05
C SER A 100 6.98 -1.16 3.96
N ILE A 101 6.97 -1.70 2.74
CA ILE A 101 7.66 -2.97 2.57
C ILE A 101 9.07 -2.65 3.07
N PRO A 102 9.52 -3.21 4.21
CA PRO A 102 10.87 -2.94 4.65
C PRO A 102 11.80 -3.27 3.47
N PRO A 103 12.79 -2.41 3.16
CA PRO A 103 13.74 -2.73 2.11
C PRO A 103 14.26 -4.13 2.41
N LEU A 104 14.13 -5.04 1.45
CA LEU A 104 14.57 -6.42 1.60
C LEU A 104 16.05 -6.36 1.99
N GLU A 105 16.33 -6.65 3.26
CA GLU A 105 17.69 -6.61 3.78
C GLU A 105 18.50 -7.70 3.09
N ILE A 106 19.65 -7.31 2.56
CA ILE A 106 20.55 -8.24 1.86
C ILE A 106 21.20 -9.12 2.91
N THR A 107 20.81 -10.39 2.91
CA THR A 107 21.31 -11.38 3.87
C THR A 107 22.73 -11.82 3.53
N CYS A 108 23.42 -12.48 4.47
CA CYS A 108 24.69 -13.14 4.18
C CYS A 108 24.54 -14.20 3.07
N PHE A 109 23.37 -14.86 2.99
CA PHE A 109 23.08 -15.83 1.94
C PHE A 109 22.99 -15.17 0.57
N ASP A 110 22.36 -14.00 0.46
CA ASP A 110 22.30 -13.26 -0.81
C ASP A 110 23.69 -12.89 -1.33
N LYS A 111 24.60 -12.49 -0.44
CA LYS A 111 26.01 -12.20 -0.78
C LYS A 111 26.78 -13.43 -1.24
N ALA A 112 26.61 -14.55 -0.54
CA ALA A 112 27.22 -15.82 -0.92
C ALA A 112 26.67 -16.30 -2.27
N LEU A 113 25.36 -16.21 -2.47
CA LEU A 113 24.70 -16.59 -3.71
C LEU A 113 25.14 -15.71 -4.89
N ALA A 114 25.26 -14.40 -4.69
CA ALA A 114 25.79 -13.47 -5.70
C ALA A 114 27.21 -13.85 -6.13
N THR A 115 28.08 -14.18 -5.16
CA THR A 115 29.45 -14.63 -5.42
C THR A 115 29.47 -15.93 -6.23
N VAL A 116 28.67 -16.92 -5.83
CA VAL A 116 28.59 -18.21 -6.54
C VAL A 116 28.02 -18.04 -7.95
N LEU A 117 27.01 -17.19 -8.12
CA LEU A 117 26.43 -16.89 -9.43
C LEU A 117 27.44 -16.22 -10.35
N LYS A 118 28.22 -15.27 -9.83
CA LYS A 118 29.29 -14.62 -10.58
C LYS A 118 30.34 -15.66 -11.01
N GLN A 119 30.80 -16.50 -10.10
CA GLN A 119 31.74 -17.59 -10.43
C GLN A 119 31.16 -18.54 -11.48
N ALA A 120 29.90 -18.96 -11.33
CA ALA A 120 29.25 -19.83 -12.31
C ALA A 120 29.11 -19.18 -13.70
N SER A 121 28.92 -17.85 -13.75
CA SER A 121 28.92 -17.14 -15.03
C SER A 121 30.30 -17.00 -15.66
N GLU A 122 31.34 -16.83 -14.84
CA GLU A 122 32.73 -16.81 -15.29
C GLU A 122 33.16 -18.19 -15.80
N ASP A 123 32.82 -19.27 -15.08
CA ASP A 123 33.05 -20.66 -15.48
C ASP A 123 32.35 -21.03 -16.81
N ALA A 124 31.24 -20.36 -17.12
CA ALA A 124 30.48 -20.54 -18.36
C ALA A 124 30.93 -19.58 -19.49
N ASP A 125 32.00 -18.81 -19.30
CA ASP A 125 32.50 -17.78 -20.22
C ASP A 125 31.43 -16.74 -20.62
N LEU A 126 30.51 -16.42 -19.71
CA LEU A 126 29.42 -15.47 -19.95
C LEU A 126 29.71 -14.12 -19.31
N SER A 127 29.98 -13.12 -20.17
CA SER A 127 30.06 -11.72 -19.76
C SER A 127 28.69 -11.18 -19.32
N VAL A 128 28.70 -10.10 -18.53
CA VAL A 128 27.49 -9.38 -18.09
C VAL A 128 26.61 -8.97 -19.28
N SER A 129 27.22 -8.52 -20.39
CA SER A 129 26.47 -8.12 -21.60
C SER A 129 25.82 -9.31 -22.31
N ASN A 130 26.47 -10.48 -22.32
CA ASN A 130 25.91 -11.70 -22.88
C ASN A 130 24.76 -12.23 -22.02
N LEU A 131 24.90 -12.17 -20.70
CA LEU A 131 23.82 -12.51 -19.77
C LEU A 131 22.62 -11.57 -19.93
N ALA A 132 22.85 -10.26 -20.08
CA ALA A 132 21.77 -9.29 -20.29
C ALA A 132 20.94 -9.66 -21.53
N LYS A 133 21.61 -9.97 -22.64
CA LYS A 133 20.97 -10.41 -23.89
C LYS A 133 20.21 -11.72 -23.74
N LYS A 134 20.76 -12.71 -23.03
CA LYS A 134 20.12 -14.03 -22.86
C LYS A 134 18.95 -14.02 -21.87
N THR A 135 19.04 -13.21 -20.83
CA THR A 135 18.08 -13.22 -19.70
C THR A 135 16.99 -12.16 -19.82
N GLY A 136 17.16 -11.17 -20.69
CA GLY A 136 16.28 -10.00 -20.81
C GLY A 136 16.44 -9.00 -19.65
N LEU A 137 17.41 -9.21 -18.76
CA LEU A 137 17.77 -8.28 -17.69
C LEU A 137 18.71 -7.20 -18.22
N THR A 138 18.72 -6.02 -17.58
CA THR A 138 19.71 -5.00 -17.92
C THR A 138 21.07 -5.34 -17.33
N GLU A 139 22.14 -4.82 -17.94
CA GLU A 139 23.51 -5.01 -17.42
C GLU A 139 23.66 -4.46 -16.00
N SER A 140 23.00 -3.33 -15.69
CA SER A 140 22.97 -2.77 -14.34
C SER A 140 22.29 -3.72 -13.34
N GLN A 141 21.17 -4.35 -13.71
CA GLN A 141 20.51 -5.33 -12.85
C GLN A 141 21.42 -6.52 -12.55
N ILE A 142 22.10 -7.06 -13.57
CA ILE A 142 23.01 -8.21 -13.39
C ILE A 142 24.20 -7.81 -12.52
N SER A 143 24.79 -6.63 -12.75
CA SER A 143 25.89 -6.11 -11.92
C SER A 143 25.47 -5.92 -10.47
N ASN A 144 24.28 -5.37 -10.22
CA ASN A 144 23.75 -5.17 -8.88
C ASN A 144 23.46 -6.50 -8.17
N ILE A 145 23.05 -7.54 -8.90
CA ILE A 145 22.90 -8.90 -8.37
C ILE A 145 24.27 -9.47 -8.01
N PHE A 146 25.25 -9.41 -8.91
CA PHE A 146 26.60 -9.96 -8.68
C PHE A 146 27.40 -9.24 -7.59
N THR A 147 27.10 -7.98 -7.33
CA THR A 147 27.69 -7.19 -6.24
C THR A 147 26.87 -7.21 -4.96
N ALA A 148 25.77 -7.98 -4.92
CA ALA A 148 24.85 -8.06 -3.79
C ALA A 148 24.38 -6.67 -3.31
N GLN A 149 24.07 -5.78 -4.26
CA GLN A 149 23.41 -4.49 -4.01
C GLN A 149 21.88 -4.59 -4.06
N THR A 150 21.36 -5.65 -4.66
CA THR A 150 19.92 -5.95 -4.69
C THR A 150 19.70 -7.44 -4.44
N PRO A 151 18.71 -7.82 -3.63
CA PRO A 151 18.32 -9.22 -3.47
C PRO A 151 17.90 -9.81 -4.82
N ILE A 152 18.28 -11.06 -5.07
CA ILE A 152 17.93 -11.72 -6.32
C ILE A 152 16.47 -12.17 -6.28
N THR A 153 15.69 -11.77 -7.29
CA THR A 153 14.31 -12.26 -7.45
C THR A 153 14.31 -13.68 -7.99
N GLY A 154 13.28 -14.47 -7.69
CA GLY A 154 13.17 -15.84 -8.22
C GLY A 154 13.18 -15.90 -9.75
N ALA A 155 12.58 -14.91 -10.41
CA ALA A 155 12.59 -14.79 -11.87
C ALA A 155 14.00 -14.51 -12.42
N ALA A 156 14.73 -13.57 -11.80
CA ALA A 156 16.11 -13.27 -12.19
C ALA A 156 17.03 -14.48 -11.96
N LEU A 157 16.89 -15.17 -10.82
CA LEU A 157 17.64 -16.38 -10.51
C LEU A 157 17.39 -17.47 -11.56
N HIS A 158 16.13 -17.74 -11.88
CA HIS A 158 15.77 -18.74 -12.89
C HIS A 158 16.38 -18.44 -14.26
N ASN A 159 16.29 -17.18 -14.70
CA ASN A 159 16.81 -16.77 -16.00
C ASN A 159 18.34 -16.89 -16.05
N ILE A 160 19.03 -16.45 -15.00
CA ILE A 160 20.49 -16.56 -14.91
C ILE A 160 20.90 -18.04 -14.86
N CYS A 161 20.27 -18.86 -14.01
CA CYS A 161 20.50 -20.31 -13.92
C CYS A 161 20.33 -21.00 -15.28
N SER A 162 19.29 -20.63 -16.02
CA SER A 162 19.03 -21.18 -17.36
C SER A 162 20.11 -20.75 -18.35
N ALA A 163 20.63 -19.53 -18.22
CA ALA A 163 21.66 -19.01 -19.11
C ALA A 163 23.05 -19.62 -18.85
N VAL A 164 23.38 -19.90 -17.58
CA VAL A 164 24.63 -20.57 -17.17
C VAL A 164 24.54 -22.09 -17.20
N GLU A 165 23.36 -22.65 -17.47
CA GLU A 165 23.07 -24.09 -17.49
C GLU A 165 23.38 -24.81 -16.16
N VAL A 166 23.24 -24.10 -15.04
CA VAL A 166 23.44 -24.64 -13.68
C VAL A 166 22.12 -24.60 -12.91
N GLY A 167 21.73 -25.74 -12.36
CA GLY A 167 20.53 -25.83 -11.52
C GLY A 167 20.66 -25.03 -10.22
N ALA A 168 19.60 -24.29 -9.84
CA ALA A 168 19.57 -23.46 -8.64
C ALA A 168 19.93 -24.21 -7.34
N SER A 169 19.57 -25.50 -7.25
CA SER A 169 19.91 -26.35 -6.10
C SER A 169 21.42 -26.53 -5.89
N ILE A 170 22.22 -26.54 -6.96
CA ILE A 170 23.68 -26.63 -6.89
C ILE A 170 24.25 -25.32 -6.37
N LEU A 171 23.73 -24.20 -6.87
CA LEU A 171 24.16 -22.85 -6.46
C LEU A 171 23.85 -22.60 -4.99
N PHE A 172 22.67 -22.98 -4.51
CA PHE A 172 22.29 -22.86 -3.09
C PHE A 172 23.22 -23.67 -2.19
N LYS A 173 23.53 -24.93 -2.54
CA LYS A 173 24.48 -25.74 -1.77
C LYS A 173 25.89 -25.14 -1.73
N LYS A 174 26.35 -24.54 -2.85
CA LYS A 174 27.63 -23.84 -2.89
C LYS A 174 27.61 -22.58 -2.02
N ALA A 175 26.51 -21.81 -2.04
CA ALA A 175 26.35 -20.62 -1.22
C ALA A 175 26.34 -20.96 0.28
N ASP A 176 25.60 -22.00 0.69
CA ASP A 176 25.61 -22.50 2.08
C ASP A 176 27.02 -22.89 2.53
N LYS A 177 27.78 -23.56 1.65
CA LYS A 177 29.15 -23.96 1.95
C LYS A 177 30.08 -22.77 2.15
N LEU A 178 29.93 -21.71 1.33
CA LEU A 178 30.71 -20.47 1.50
C LEU A 178 30.46 -19.80 2.84
N ILE A 179 29.19 -19.70 3.25
CA ILE A 179 28.82 -19.11 4.54
C ILE A 179 29.46 -19.90 5.70
N GLN A 180 29.43 -21.24 5.63
CA GLN A 180 30.03 -22.11 6.64
C GLN A 180 31.57 -22.02 6.72
N THR A 181 32.23 -21.67 5.61
CA THR A 181 33.68 -21.45 5.60
C THR A 181 34.10 -20.08 6.12
N GLU A 182 33.26 -19.04 5.95
CA GLU A 182 33.56 -17.68 6.44
C GLU A 182 33.25 -17.49 7.93
N THR A 183 32.45 -18.37 8.52
CA THR A 183 32.09 -18.34 9.96
C THR A 183 33.00 -19.18 10.86
N LYS A 184 34.03 -19.82 10.30
CA LYS A 184 35.07 -20.58 11.04
C LYS A 184 36.37 -19.80 11.11
#